data_AF-A0A6P0NGA0-F1
#
_entry.id   AF-A0A6P0NGA0-F1
#
_cell.length_a   1.000
_cell.length_b   1.000
_cell.length_c   1.000
_cell.angle_alpha   90.00
_cell.angle_beta   90.00
_cell.angle_gamma   90.00
#
_symmetry.space_group_name_H-M   'P 1'
#
loop_
_entity.id
_entity.type
_entity.pdbx_description
1 polymer ?
#
loop_
_entity_poly.entity_id
_entity_poly.type
_entity_poly.pdbx_seq_one_letter_code
_entity_poly.pdbx_strand_id
1 'polypeptide(L)'
;RYFPALGQLMTVEAFRFSQRSRRPPKDATNAMLSFGYTLLHNNVLSLILAEGLNPYLGNLHRSDRRETHLAFDLIEEFRSPVVDTLVLTLVNRGVIKPDDFGPSPDGQGIYLSDGARRRFIQEFERRMGEETAHPMAKQPVAYRRAVQLQVQRYKQCLLHGIPYEAFLRAV
;
A
#
# COMPACT_ATOMS: atom_id res chain seq x y z
N ARG A 1 -7.61 12.19 11.77
CA ARG A 1 -8.11 13.12 10.73
C ARG A 1 -8.23 12.43 9.36
N TYR A 2 -7.19 11.74 8.87
CA TYR A 2 -7.24 11.04 7.56
C TYR A 2 -8.28 9.90 7.44
N PHE A 3 -8.17 8.83 8.23
CA PHE A 3 -9.06 7.66 8.08
C PHE A 3 -10.56 7.94 8.30
N PRO A 4 -10.98 8.79 9.25
CA PRO A 4 -12.38 9.22 9.31
C PRO A 4 -12.87 9.86 8.01
N ALA A 5 -12.05 10.70 7.36
CA ALA A 5 -12.42 11.32 6.09
C ALA A 5 -12.47 10.28 4.95
N LEU A 6 -11.52 9.33 4.89
CA LEU A 6 -11.56 8.23 3.94
C LEU A 6 -12.83 7.37 4.12
N GLY A 7 -13.24 7.12 5.36
CA GLY A 7 -14.47 6.40 5.67
C GLY A 7 -15.74 7.10 5.19
N GLN A 8 -15.77 8.43 5.18
CA GLN A 8 -16.89 9.22 4.66
C GLN A 8 -17.04 9.10 3.13
N LEU A 9 -15.98 8.72 2.42
CA LEU A 9 -16.01 8.50 0.96
C LEU A 9 -16.58 7.12 0.57
N MET A 10 -16.81 6.23 1.54
CA MET A 10 -17.40 4.91 1.29
C MET A 10 -18.91 5.06 1.05
N THR A 11 -19.34 4.67 -0.15
CA THR A 11 -20.76 4.78 -0.56
C THR A 11 -21.63 3.65 0.02
N VAL A 12 -21.01 2.59 0.51
CA VAL A 12 -21.68 1.42 1.09
C VAL A 12 -21.49 1.44 2.61
N GLU A 13 -22.60 1.54 3.35
CA GLU A 13 -22.60 1.73 4.82
C GLU A 13 -21.78 0.66 5.56
N ALA A 14 -21.89 -0.61 5.14
CA ALA A 14 -21.20 -1.74 5.77
C ALA A 14 -19.65 -1.65 5.69
N PHE A 15 -19.11 -0.78 4.85
CA PHE A 15 -17.66 -0.54 4.73
C PHE A 15 -17.21 0.76 5.38
N ARG A 16 -18.10 1.56 5.96
CA ARG A 16 -17.71 2.78 6.68
C ARG A 16 -16.89 2.43 7.91
N PHE A 17 -15.84 3.20 8.14
CA PHE A 17 -14.91 3.02 9.24
C PHE A 17 -14.34 4.37 9.66
N SER A 18 -13.82 4.48 10.87
CA SER A 18 -13.25 5.74 11.39
C SER A 18 -11.78 5.62 11.79
N GLN A 19 -11.27 4.41 11.99
CA GLN A 19 -9.94 4.18 12.52
C GLN A 19 -9.32 2.87 12.02
N ARG A 20 -7.99 2.78 12.07
CA ARG A 20 -7.26 1.57 11.69
C ARG A 20 -7.23 0.55 12.82
N SER A 21 -7.68 -0.67 12.54
CA SER A 21 -7.39 -1.87 13.32
C SER A 21 -6.53 -2.82 12.48
N ARG A 22 -5.33 -3.16 12.95
CA ARG A 22 -4.32 -3.85 12.13
C ARG A 22 -4.10 -5.32 12.51
N ARG A 23 -4.03 -5.63 13.81
CA ARG A 23 -3.67 -6.95 14.34
C ARG A 23 -4.53 -7.27 15.57
N PRO A 24 -5.73 -7.86 15.37
CA PRO A 24 -6.38 -8.19 14.09
C PRO A 24 -7.20 -7.02 13.50
N PRO A 25 -7.55 -7.08 12.20
CA PRO A 25 -8.56 -6.20 11.61
C PRO A 25 -9.96 -6.54 12.15
N LYS A 26 -10.70 -5.51 12.58
CA LYS A 26 -12.01 -5.63 13.25
C LYS A 26 -13.20 -5.34 12.32
N ASP A 27 -12.95 -4.93 11.09
CA ASP A 27 -13.96 -4.67 10.06
C ASP A 27 -13.41 -4.97 8.65
N ALA A 28 -14.31 -5.05 7.68
CA ALA A 28 -14.03 -5.43 6.30
C ALA A 28 -13.06 -4.45 5.61
N THR A 29 -13.21 -3.15 5.83
CA THR A 29 -12.33 -2.13 5.26
C THR A 29 -10.93 -2.23 5.84
N ASN A 30 -10.83 -2.45 7.15
CA ASN A 30 -9.55 -2.68 7.81
C ASN A 30 -8.86 -3.95 7.33
N ALA A 31 -9.63 -5.01 7.01
CA ALA A 31 -9.11 -6.24 6.42
C ALA A 31 -8.49 -5.98 5.03
N MET A 32 -9.22 -5.28 4.15
CA MET A 32 -8.73 -4.89 2.82
C MET A 32 -7.50 -4.01 2.87
N LEU A 33 -7.51 -2.97 3.71
CA LEU A 33 -6.35 -2.08 3.87
C LEU A 33 -5.13 -2.85 4.40
N SER A 34 -5.31 -3.69 5.41
CA SER A 34 -4.21 -4.52 5.94
C SER A 34 -3.63 -5.43 4.86
N PHE A 35 -4.50 -6.10 4.09
CA PHE A 35 -4.07 -6.99 3.01
C PHE A 35 -3.34 -6.23 1.89
N GLY A 36 -3.91 -5.11 1.42
CA GLY A 36 -3.29 -4.27 0.39
C GLY A 36 -1.95 -3.69 0.81
N TYR A 37 -1.82 -3.24 2.06
CA TYR A 37 -0.54 -2.76 2.58
C TYR A 37 0.50 -3.87 2.70
N THR A 38 0.11 -5.11 3.02
CA THR A 38 1.03 -6.26 2.97
C THR A 38 1.53 -6.52 1.55
N LEU A 39 0.64 -6.51 0.55
CA LEU A 39 1.04 -6.68 -0.86
C LEU A 39 1.98 -5.56 -1.34
N LEU A 40 1.66 -4.31 -1.00
CA LEU A 40 2.49 -3.17 -1.35
C LEU A 40 3.86 -3.22 -0.64
N HIS A 41 3.89 -3.54 0.65
CA HIS A 41 5.13 -3.71 1.40
C HIS A 41 6.04 -4.75 0.75
N ASN A 42 5.48 -5.91 0.36
CA ASN A 42 6.26 -6.95 -0.30
C ASN A 42 6.83 -6.48 -1.65
N ASN A 43 6.07 -5.71 -2.44
CA ASN A 43 6.58 -5.11 -3.68
C ASN A 43 7.75 -4.15 -3.40
N VAL A 44 7.59 -3.23 -2.44
CA VAL A 44 8.64 -2.27 -2.04
C VAL A 44 9.89 -3.01 -1.57
N LEU A 45 9.74 -4.00 -0.68
CA LEU A 45 10.83 -4.82 -0.18
C LEU A 45 11.58 -5.55 -1.30
N SER A 46 10.85 -6.18 -2.22
CA SER A 46 11.47 -6.84 -3.37
C SER A 46 12.28 -5.88 -4.24
N LEU A 47 11.81 -4.64 -4.42
CA LEU A 47 12.52 -3.63 -5.19
C LEU A 47 13.74 -3.06 -4.44
N ILE A 48 13.66 -2.87 -3.12
CA ILE A 48 14.80 -2.52 -2.26
C ILE A 48 15.92 -3.56 -2.42
N LEU A 49 15.57 -4.85 -2.33
CA LEU A 49 16.51 -5.95 -2.48
C LEU A 49 17.09 -6.00 -3.91
N ALA A 50 16.26 -5.80 -4.94
CA ALA A 50 16.70 -5.78 -6.33
C ALA A 50 17.68 -4.64 -6.63
N GLU A 51 17.54 -3.49 -5.96
CA GLU A 51 18.46 -2.34 -6.10
C GLU A 51 19.71 -2.46 -5.21
N GLY A 52 19.82 -3.53 -4.42
CA GLY A 52 20.99 -3.84 -3.58
C GLY A 52 21.06 -3.04 -2.29
N LEU A 53 19.95 -2.49 -1.81
CA LEU A 53 19.88 -1.75 -0.55
C LEU A 53 19.62 -2.68 0.64
N ASN A 54 20.11 -2.31 1.82
CA ASN A 54 19.83 -3.03 3.05
C ASN A 54 18.45 -2.64 3.61
N PRO A 55 17.46 -3.54 3.65
CA PRO A 55 16.09 -3.20 4.04
C PRO A 55 15.91 -2.90 5.53
N TYR A 56 16.88 -3.26 6.39
CA TYR A 56 16.78 -3.08 7.84
C TYR A 56 17.16 -1.67 8.32
N LEU A 57 17.67 -0.82 7.42
CA LEU A 57 18.12 0.54 7.74
C LEU A 57 17.09 1.58 7.28
N GLY A 58 16.13 1.87 8.15
CA GLY A 58 15.16 2.96 7.97
C GLY A 58 15.62 4.29 8.56
N ASN A 59 15.02 5.37 8.09
CA ASN A 59 15.19 6.75 8.53
C ASN A 59 14.04 7.23 9.43
N LEU A 60 12.79 6.89 9.08
CA LEU A 60 11.59 7.33 9.80
C LEU A 60 11.18 6.31 10.86
N HIS A 61 11.01 5.06 10.46
CA HIS A 61 10.75 3.97 11.40
C HIS A 61 12.05 3.58 12.11
N ARG A 62 11.95 3.28 13.42
CA ARG A 62 13.10 3.01 14.27
C ARG A 62 13.91 1.85 13.70
N SER A 63 15.11 2.13 13.19
CA SER A 63 16.05 1.11 12.74
C SER A 63 16.41 0.14 13.87
N ASP A 64 15.93 -1.09 13.77
CA ASP A 64 16.48 -2.26 14.44
C ASP A 64 16.72 -3.40 13.42
N ARG A 65 17.47 -4.43 13.81
CA ARG A 65 17.77 -5.56 12.89
C ARG A 65 16.61 -6.56 12.73
N ARG A 66 15.41 -6.25 13.24
CA ARG A 66 14.31 -7.22 13.32
C ARG A 66 13.31 -7.04 12.21
N GLU A 67 13.12 -5.81 11.73
CA GLU A 67 12.12 -5.49 10.72
C GLU A 67 12.73 -4.72 9.54
N THR A 68 12.05 -4.80 8.39
CA THR A 68 12.47 -4.15 7.15
C THR A 68 12.07 -2.67 7.14
N HIS A 69 12.65 -1.89 8.06
CA HIS A 69 12.29 -0.49 8.31
C HIS A 69 12.36 0.40 7.06
N LEU A 70 13.31 0.17 6.16
CA LEU A 70 13.38 0.93 4.91
C LEU A 70 12.15 0.69 4.02
N ALA A 71 11.62 -0.52 4.00
CA ALA A 71 10.39 -0.81 3.27
C ALA A 71 9.18 -0.15 3.92
N PHE A 72 9.15 -0.03 5.25
CA PHE A 72 8.13 0.75 5.97
C PHE A 72 8.24 2.26 5.76
N ASP A 73 9.43 2.77 5.45
CA ASP A 73 9.58 4.18 5.11
C ASP A 73 9.10 4.45 3.68
N LEU A 74 9.66 3.72 2.71
CA LEU A 74 9.39 3.95 1.29
C LEU A 74 7.96 3.58 0.88
N ILE A 75 7.26 2.73 1.64
CA ILE A 75 5.85 2.44 1.38
C ILE A 75 4.94 3.66 1.62
N GLU A 76 5.28 4.56 2.55
CA GLU A 76 4.36 5.62 3.01
C GLU A 76 3.91 6.53 1.86
N GLU A 77 4.79 6.79 0.90
CA GLU A 77 4.50 7.58 -0.31
C GLU A 77 3.46 6.93 -1.23
N PHE A 78 3.30 5.61 -1.15
CA PHE A 78 2.47 4.82 -2.06
C PHE A 78 1.18 4.27 -1.42
N ARG A 79 1.02 4.36 -0.09
CA ARG A 79 -0.18 3.85 0.61
C ARG A 79 -1.46 4.45 0.08
N SER A 80 -1.56 5.77 0.09
CA SER A 80 -2.76 6.48 -0.35
C SER A 80 -3.01 6.33 -1.86
N PRO A 81 -2.04 6.60 -2.75
CA PRO A 81 -2.29 6.48 -4.17
C PRO A 81 -2.54 5.03 -4.59
N VAL A 82 -1.84 4.03 -4.06
CA VAL A 82 -2.05 2.64 -4.51
C VAL A 82 -3.19 1.99 -3.75
N VAL A 83 -3.03 1.80 -2.44
CA VAL A 83 -3.91 0.91 -1.65
C VAL A 83 -5.20 1.59 -1.26
N ASP A 84 -5.17 2.81 -0.72
CA ASP A 84 -6.38 3.44 -0.20
C ASP A 84 -7.34 3.79 -1.35
N THR A 85 -6.78 4.28 -2.46
CA THR A 85 -7.54 4.51 -3.71
C THR A 85 -8.12 3.21 -4.25
N LEU A 86 -7.36 2.10 -4.23
CA LEU A 86 -7.85 0.79 -4.65
C LEU A 86 -9.02 0.34 -3.78
N VAL A 87 -8.87 0.36 -2.45
CA VAL A 87 -9.92 -0.08 -1.52
C VAL A 87 -11.20 0.75 -1.72
N LEU A 88 -11.07 2.07 -1.81
CA LEU A 88 -12.20 2.96 -2.11
C LEU A 88 -12.88 2.59 -3.43
N THR A 89 -12.09 2.31 -4.47
CA THR A 89 -12.60 1.94 -5.80
C THR A 89 -13.33 0.60 -5.76
N LEU A 90 -12.78 -0.42 -5.09
CA LEU A 90 -13.38 -1.75 -5.00
C LEU A 90 -14.71 -1.74 -4.26
N VAL A 91 -14.80 -0.96 -3.18
CA VAL A 91 -16.03 -0.78 -2.41
C VAL A 91 -17.07 -0.01 -3.22
N ASN A 92 -16.71 1.17 -3.73
CA ASN A 92 -17.68 2.06 -4.37
C ASN A 92 -18.18 1.52 -5.72
N ARG A 93 -17.39 0.66 -6.39
CA ARG A 93 -17.82 -0.06 -7.61
C ARG A 93 -18.48 -1.41 -7.34
N GLY A 94 -18.59 -1.83 -6.07
CA GLY A 94 -19.21 -3.11 -5.70
C GLY A 94 -18.44 -4.36 -6.17
N VAL A 95 -17.13 -4.24 -6.43
CA VAL A 95 -16.27 -5.37 -6.81
C VAL A 95 -16.05 -6.33 -5.63
N ILE A 96 -16.01 -5.76 -4.42
CA ILE A 96 -15.99 -6.48 -3.15
C ILE A 96 -17.25 -6.11 -2.37
N LYS A 97 -17.95 -7.12 -1.83
CA LYS A 97 -19.24 -7.00 -1.16
C LYS A 97 -19.14 -7.36 0.32
N PRO A 98 -20.10 -6.98 1.18
CA PRO A 98 -20.05 -7.33 2.61
C PRO A 98 -19.96 -8.85 2.87
N ASP A 99 -20.60 -9.66 2.03
CA ASP A 99 -20.58 -11.13 2.13
C ASP A 99 -19.25 -11.78 1.73
N ASP A 100 -18.29 -10.99 1.25
CA ASP A 100 -16.96 -11.46 0.88
C ASP A 100 -16.02 -11.66 2.08
N PHE A 101 -16.52 -11.47 3.29
CA PHE A 101 -15.73 -11.47 4.53
C PHE A 101 -16.23 -12.54 5.50
N GLY A 102 -15.30 -13.07 6.28
CA GLY A 102 -15.57 -14.03 7.34
C GLY A 102 -14.60 -13.89 8.51
N PRO A 103 -14.83 -14.63 9.61
CA PRO A 103 -13.90 -14.65 10.72
C PRO A 103 -12.54 -15.19 10.29
N SER A 104 -11.47 -14.63 10.86
CA SER A 104 -10.13 -15.21 10.75
C SER A 104 -10.10 -16.61 11.35
N PRO A 105 -9.12 -17.47 11.01
CA PRO A 105 -9.03 -18.84 11.54
C PRO A 105 -8.99 -18.93 13.08
N ASP A 106 -8.45 -17.92 13.74
CA ASP A 106 -8.40 -17.80 15.20
C ASP A 106 -9.62 -17.07 15.79
N GLY A 107 -10.56 -16.63 14.95
CA GLY A 107 -11.79 -15.93 15.34
C GLY A 107 -11.58 -14.50 15.86
N GLN A 108 -10.36 -13.97 15.87
CA GLN A 108 -10.06 -12.68 16.48
C GLN A 108 -10.27 -11.49 15.54
N GLY A 109 -10.38 -11.73 14.23
CA GLY A 109 -10.50 -10.69 13.20
C GLY A 109 -11.40 -11.04 12.03
N ILE A 110 -11.44 -10.14 11.06
CA ILE A 110 -12.23 -10.28 9.82
C ILE A 110 -11.30 -10.37 8.62
N TYR A 111 -11.44 -11.43 7.83
CA TYR A 111 -10.59 -11.74 6.68
C TYR A 111 -11.43 -11.82 5.40
N LEU A 112 -10.80 -11.53 4.26
CA LEU A 112 -11.37 -11.79 2.94
C LEU A 112 -11.53 -13.30 2.72
N SER A 113 -12.66 -13.71 2.15
CA SER A 113 -12.83 -15.05 1.59
C SER A 113 -11.82 -15.32 0.48
N ASP A 114 -11.59 -16.58 0.14
CA ASP A 114 -10.63 -16.95 -0.92
C ASP A 114 -10.97 -16.34 -2.28
N GLY A 115 -12.26 -16.31 -2.63
CA GLY A 115 -12.73 -15.69 -3.87
C GLY A 115 -12.46 -14.19 -3.90
N ALA A 116 -12.77 -13.49 -2.80
CA ALA A 116 -12.53 -12.07 -2.68
C ALA A 116 -11.05 -11.71 -2.65
N ARG A 117 -10.23 -12.52 -1.98
CA ARG A 117 -8.77 -12.37 -1.95
C ARG A 117 -8.17 -12.46 -3.35
N ARG A 118 -8.60 -13.43 -4.18
CA ARG A 118 -8.14 -13.55 -5.58
C ARG A 118 -8.52 -12.33 -6.41
N ARG A 119 -9.76 -11.85 -6.30
CA ARG A 119 -10.22 -10.63 -6.98
C ARG A 119 -9.42 -9.40 -6.52
N PHE A 120 -9.18 -9.27 -5.22
CA PHE A 120 -8.37 -8.18 -4.67
C PHE A 120 -6.96 -8.18 -5.27
N ILE A 121 -6.30 -9.35 -5.34
CA ILE A 121 -4.96 -9.47 -5.93
C ILE A 121 -4.98 -9.05 -7.40
N GLN A 122 -5.96 -9.50 -8.20
CA GLN A 122 -6.07 -9.11 -9.61
C GLN A 122 -6.20 -7.60 -9.78
N GLU A 123 -7.04 -6.96 -8.98
CA GLU A 123 -7.23 -5.51 -9.02
C GLU A 123 -6.04 -4.73 -8.47
N PHE A 124 -5.33 -5.28 -7.48
CA PHE A 124 -4.07 -4.73 -6.99
C PHE A 124 -2.99 -4.78 -8.08
N GLU A 125 -2.85 -5.89 -8.78
CA GLU A 125 -1.91 -6.03 -9.89
C GLU A 125 -2.23 -5.06 -11.04
N ARG A 126 -3.53 -4.89 -11.36
CA ARG A 126 -3.98 -3.86 -12.31
C ARG A 126 -3.58 -2.46 -11.83
N ARG A 127 -3.86 -2.11 -10.57
CA ARG A 127 -3.49 -0.80 -9.99
C ARG A 127 -1.98 -0.56 -10.03
N MET A 128 -1.16 -1.59 -9.80
CA MET A 128 0.30 -1.49 -9.89
C MET A 128 0.81 -1.31 -11.34
N GLY A 129 0.02 -1.72 -12.33
CA GLY A 129 0.27 -1.52 -13.76
C GLY A 129 -0.22 -0.18 -14.30
N GLU A 130 -1.08 0.55 -13.59
CA GLU A 130 -1.56 1.87 -14.01
C GLU A 130 -0.41 2.89 -14.03
N GLU A 131 -0.44 3.76 -15.04
CA GLU A 131 0.62 4.76 -15.26
C GLU A 131 0.48 5.98 -14.36
N THR A 132 1.62 6.50 -13.92
CA THR A 132 1.75 7.75 -13.17
C THR A 132 2.99 8.50 -13.65
N ALA A 133 2.96 9.83 -13.56
CA ALA A 133 4.15 10.65 -13.75
C ALA A 133 5.15 10.42 -12.61
N HIS A 134 6.45 10.50 -12.91
CA HIS A 134 7.53 10.46 -11.93
C HIS A 134 8.67 11.39 -12.39
N PRO A 135 9.27 12.24 -11.52
CA PRO A 135 10.27 13.23 -11.94
C PRO A 135 11.50 12.67 -12.66
N MET A 136 11.92 11.44 -12.32
CA MET A 136 13.04 10.75 -12.97
C MET A 136 12.68 10.08 -14.31
N ALA A 137 11.42 10.13 -14.75
CA ALA A 137 10.96 9.51 -15.99
C ALA A 137 10.48 10.58 -16.99
N LYS A 138 10.84 10.41 -18.27
CA LYS A 138 10.42 11.34 -19.35
C LYS A 138 8.97 11.15 -19.79
N GLN A 139 8.40 9.98 -19.52
CA GLN A 139 7.05 9.58 -19.87
C GLN A 139 6.39 8.94 -18.65
N PRO A 140 5.04 8.88 -18.58
CA PRO A 140 4.36 8.14 -17.54
C PRO A 140 4.86 6.68 -17.45
N VAL A 141 4.93 6.16 -16.23
CA VAL A 141 5.38 4.79 -15.96
C VAL A 141 4.41 4.10 -15.01
N ALA A 142 4.30 2.78 -15.10
CA ALA A 142 3.50 2.00 -14.15
C ALA A 142 3.88 2.30 -12.69
N TYR A 143 2.93 2.25 -11.76
CA TYR A 143 3.19 2.44 -10.32
C TYR A 143 4.33 1.56 -9.81
N ARG A 144 4.43 0.31 -10.26
CA ARG A 144 5.56 -0.57 -9.90
C ARG A 144 6.91 0.02 -10.28
N ARG A 145 7.02 0.65 -11.46
CA ARG A 145 8.24 1.33 -11.90
C ARG A 145 8.45 2.64 -11.13
N ALA A 146 7.39 3.38 -10.80
CA ALA A 146 7.50 4.57 -9.96
C ALA A 146 8.04 4.24 -8.56
N VAL A 147 7.61 3.14 -7.95
CA VAL A 147 8.18 2.63 -6.68
C VAL A 147 9.66 2.32 -6.85
N GLN A 148 10.04 1.61 -7.92
CA GLN A 148 11.45 1.31 -8.17
C GLN A 148 12.29 2.58 -8.37
N LEU A 149 11.75 3.58 -9.08
CA LEU A 149 12.42 4.86 -9.27
C LEU A 149 12.64 5.59 -7.93
N GLN A 150 11.70 5.49 -6.97
CA GLN A 150 11.93 6.05 -5.63
C GLN A 150 13.00 5.31 -4.84
N VAL A 151 13.04 3.97 -4.94
CA VAL A 151 14.16 3.20 -4.37
C VAL A 151 15.50 3.63 -4.99
N GLN A 152 15.55 3.82 -6.31
CA GLN A 152 16.75 4.31 -7.02
C GLN A 152 17.11 5.74 -6.60
N ARG A 153 16.11 6.62 -6.38
CA ARG A 153 16.32 7.98 -5.89
C ARG A 153 16.90 7.99 -4.48
N TYR A 154 16.38 7.16 -3.60
CA TYR A 154 16.92 6.98 -2.25
C TYR A 154 18.38 6.52 -2.29
N LYS A 155 18.70 5.55 -3.17
CA LYS A 155 20.07 5.11 -3.40
C LYS A 155 20.98 6.25 -3.88
N GLN A 156 20.52 7.10 -4.79
CA GLN A 156 21.27 8.28 -5.24
C GLN A 156 21.53 9.29 -4.10
N CYS A 157 20.57 9.47 -3.19
CA CYS A 157 20.76 10.28 -2.00
C CYS A 157 21.89 9.75 -1.11
N LEU A 158 21.91 8.43 -0.88
CA LEU A 158 22.94 7.80 -0.04
C LEU A 158 24.34 7.85 -0.66
N LEU A 159 24.45 7.59 -1.97
CA LEU A 159 25.76 7.42 -2.64
C LEU A 159 26.35 8.73 -3.17
N HIS A 160 25.51 9.70 -3.51
CA HIS A 160 25.93 10.90 -4.23
C HIS A 160 25.49 12.20 -3.55
N GLY A 161 24.80 12.14 -2.40
CA GLY A 161 24.35 13.31 -1.67
C GLY A 161 23.28 14.13 -2.38
N ILE A 162 22.62 13.56 -3.41
CA ILE A 162 21.51 14.21 -4.11
C ILE A 162 20.29 14.23 -3.18
N PRO A 163 19.69 15.39 -2.85
CA PRO A 163 18.54 15.44 -1.94
C PRO A 163 17.38 14.54 -2.37
N TYR A 164 16.86 13.76 -1.42
CA TYR A 164 15.67 12.94 -1.63
C TYR A 164 14.42 13.83 -1.70
N GLU A 165 13.63 13.66 -2.75
CA GLU A 165 12.30 14.27 -2.87
C GLU A 165 11.27 13.16 -2.97
N ALA A 166 10.29 13.19 -2.06
CA ALA A 166 9.23 12.20 -2.00
C ALA A 166 8.38 12.23 -3.28
N PHE A 167 7.86 11.06 -3.64
CA PHE A 167 6.86 10.91 -4.68
C PHE A 167 5.60 11.69 -4.32
N LEU A 168 5.24 12.60 -5.22
CA LEU A 168 3.96 13.29 -5.21
C LEU A 168 3.20 12.86 -6.44
N ARG A 169 2.04 12.22 -6.23
CA ARG A 169 1.11 11.94 -7.33
C ARG A 169 0.60 13.27 -7.86
N ALA A 170 0.85 13.55 -9.14
CA ALA A 170 0.20 14.66 -9.83
C ALA A 170 -1.32 14.45 -9.77
N VAL A 171 -2.04 15.44 -9.22
CA VAL A 171 -3.50 15.48 -9.15
C VAL A 171 -4.04 16.11 -10.42
#